data_AF-A0A9W5X0Z2-F1
#
_entry.id   AF-A0A9W5X0Z2-F1
#
_cell.length_a   1.000
_cell.length_b   1.000
_cell.length_c   1.000
_cell.angle_alpha   90.00
_cell.angle_beta   90.00
_cell.angle_gamma   90.00
#
_symmetry.space_group_name_H-M   'P 1'
#
loop_
_entity.id
_entity.type
_entity.pdbx_description
1 polymer ?
#
loop_
_entity_poly.entity_id
_entity_poly.type
_entity_poly.pdbx_seq_one_letter_code
_entity_poly.pdbx_strand_id
1 'polypeptide(L)'
;MRAIVSAPSIADGDLLLRDLKGAFVRNSAAWILDVKAMTSDTPGAGIPDRPFPLRAFVSNKGSYQGEIIVWITAGRVSGLEIAWVSDAPSYGWPQPEEINIEVQ
;
A
#
# COMPACT_ATOMS: atom_id res chain seq x y z
N MET A 1 0.42 5.84 -2.96
CA MET A 1 -0.78 5.31 -2.26
C MET A 1 -2.11 5.81 -2.82
N ARG A 2 -2.34 7.11 -3.05
CA ARG A 2 -3.61 7.57 -3.68
C ARG A 2 -3.88 6.88 -5.02
N ALA A 3 -2.86 6.73 -5.86
CA ALA A 3 -2.93 5.98 -7.12
C ALA A 3 -3.28 4.49 -6.94
N ILE A 4 -2.82 3.88 -5.84
CA ILE A 4 -3.01 2.45 -5.52
C ILE A 4 -4.47 2.17 -5.16
N VAL A 5 -5.11 3.11 -4.47
CA VAL A 5 -6.46 2.94 -3.92
C VAL A 5 -7.54 3.60 -4.82
N SER A 6 -7.15 4.46 -5.77
CA SER A 6 -8.08 5.08 -6.74
C SER A 6 -8.41 4.21 -7.95
N ALA A 7 -8.07 2.92 -7.91
CA ALA A 7 -8.31 2.04 -9.03
C ALA A 7 -9.82 1.67 -9.08
N PRO A 8 -10.48 1.76 -10.26
CA PRO A 8 -11.92 1.99 -10.37
C PRO A 8 -12.86 0.81 -10.04
N SER A 9 -12.36 -0.31 -9.51
CA SER A 9 -13.17 -1.53 -9.30
C SER A 9 -13.22 -2.04 -7.86
N ILE A 10 -12.70 -1.30 -6.88
CA ILE A 10 -12.65 -1.76 -5.49
C ILE A 10 -13.85 -1.19 -4.71
N ALA A 11 -14.81 -2.06 -4.38
CA ALA A 11 -15.86 -1.73 -3.43
C ALA A 11 -15.24 -1.17 -2.13
N ASP A 12 -15.80 -0.08 -1.61
CA ASP A 12 -15.31 0.65 -0.44
C ASP A 12 -13.91 1.30 -0.57
N GLY A 13 -13.34 1.41 -1.77
CA GLY A 13 -12.04 2.08 -1.99
C GLY A 13 -11.98 3.53 -1.49
N ASP A 14 -13.10 4.25 -1.54
CA ASP A 14 -13.22 5.62 -1.01
C ASP A 14 -13.05 5.67 0.51
N LEU A 15 -13.48 4.63 1.25
CA LEU A 15 -13.28 4.55 2.69
C LEU A 15 -11.81 4.35 3.03
N LEU A 16 -11.11 3.50 2.27
CA LEU A 16 -9.66 3.34 2.40
C LEU A 16 -8.94 4.68 2.09
N LEU A 17 -9.31 5.37 1.00
CA LEU A 17 -8.72 6.68 0.65
C LEU A 17 -8.95 7.72 1.75
N ARG A 18 -10.14 7.73 2.35
CA ARG A 18 -10.47 8.65 3.44
C ARG A 18 -9.59 8.41 4.66
N ASP A 19 -9.42 7.15 5.08
CA ASP A 19 -8.61 6.79 6.24
C ASP A 19 -7.13 7.14 6.07
N LEU A 20 -6.65 7.04 4.84
CA LEU A 20 -5.29 7.40 4.49
C LEU A 20 -5.04 8.91 4.52
N LYS A 21 -6.09 9.72 4.40
CA LYS A 21 -5.99 11.17 4.49
C LYS A 21 -5.68 11.58 5.94
N GLY A 22 -4.41 11.87 6.20
CA GLY A 22 -3.92 12.22 7.52
C GLY A 22 -3.50 11.02 8.37
N ALA A 23 -3.40 9.82 7.80
CA ALA A 23 -2.84 8.68 8.50
C ALA A 23 -1.40 8.96 8.95
N PHE A 24 -1.06 8.47 10.14
CA PHE A 24 0.31 8.47 10.62
C PHE A 24 1.05 7.29 9.99
N VAL A 25 2.20 7.57 9.36
CA VAL A 25 3.03 6.58 8.69
C VAL A 25 4.40 6.57 9.34
N ARG A 26 4.90 5.39 9.70
CA ARG A 26 6.25 5.21 10.25
C ARG A 26 6.91 3.97 9.68
N ASN A 27 8.25 3.97 9.63
CA ASN A 27 9.01 2.77 9.35
C ASN A 27 8.99 1.85 10.58
N SER A 28 8.50 0.62 10.43
CA SER A 28 8.70 -0.46 11.42
C SER A 28 9.91 -1.34 11.08
N ALA A 29 10.27 -1.40 9.80
CA ALA A 29 11.53 -1.93 9.28
C ALA A 29 11.93 -1.16 8.02
N ALA A 30 13.10 -1.44 7.44
CA ALA A 30 13.56 -0.77 6.23
C ALA A 30 12.64 -0.99 5.00
N TRP A 31 11.86 -2.07 5.00
CA TRP A 31 10.92 -2.47 3.94
C TRP A 31 9.47 -2.55 4.42
N ILE A 32 9.17 -2.07 5.64
CA ILE A 32 7.81 -2.10 6.20
C ILE A 32 7.44 -0.71 6.74
N LEU A 33 6.30 -0.21 6.28
CA LEU A 33 5.62 0.96 6.84
C LEU A 33 4.41 0.51 7.63
N ASP A 34 4.33 0.94 8.89
CA ASP A 34 3.08 0.90 9.65
C ASP A 34 2.23 2.10 9.28
N VAL A 35 0.94 1.88 9.03
CA VAL A 35 -0.04 2.91 8.75
C VAL A 35 -1.11 2.90 9.83
N LYS A 36 -1.32 4.04 10.48
CA LYS A 36 -2.35 4.19 11.51
C LYS A 36 -3.30 5.32 11.14
N ALA A 37 -4.55 4.99 10.89
CA ALA A 37 -5.61 5.98 10.71
C ALA A 37 -5.79 6.82 11.99
N MET A 38 -6.05 8.12 11.85
CA MET A 38 -6.23 9.02 12.99
C MET A 38 -7.56 8.84 13.72
N THR A 39 -8.61 8.39 13.03
CA THR A 39 -9.97 8.32 13.59
C THR A 39 -10.52 6.89 13.57
N SER A 40 -10.67 6.30 14.74
CA SER A 40 -11.31 4.99 14.95
C SER A 40 -12.84 5.03 14.87
N ASP A 41 -13.44 6.22 14.93
CA ASP A 41 -14.88 6.39 15.17
C ASP A 41 -15.75 6.14 13.93
N THR A 42 -15.12 5.96 12.76
CA THR A 42 -15.81 5.51 11.55
C THR A 42 -15.64 4.01 11.36
N PRO A 43 -16.68 3.28 10.92
CA PRO A 43 -16.52 1.91 10.46
C PRO A 43 -15.46 1.84 9.36
N GLY A 44 -14.59 0.82 9.43
CA GLY A 44 -13.69 0.48 8.32
C GLY A 44 -14.46 -0.06 7.12
N ALA A 45 -13.77 -0.25 5.99
CA ALA A 45 -14.34 -0.87 4.80
C ALA A 45 -14.75 -2.34 5.08
N GLY A 46 -15.68 -2.91 4.31
CA GLY A 46 -16.07 -4.32 4.39
C GLY A 46 -15.02 -5.30 3.85
N ILE A 47 -13.75 -4.92 3.87
CA ILE A 47 -12.65 -5.61 3.20
C ILE A 47 -11.95 -6.53 4.22
N PRO A 48 -11.78 -7.83 3.91
CA PRO A 48 -11.18 -8.79 4.84
C PRO A 48 -9.72 -8.46 5.21
N ASP A 49 -9.30 -8.95 6.37
CA ASP A 49 -7.93 -8.88 6.86
C ASP A 49 -7.02 -9.81 6.05
N ARG A 50 -6.24 -9.22 5.13
CA ARG A 50 -5.32 -9.92 4.22
C ARG A 50 -4.52 -8.90 3.37
N PRO A 51 -3.54 -9.35 2.58
CA PRO A 51 -3.02 -8.56 1.47
C PRO A 51 -4.16 -8.07 0.57
N PHE A 52 -4.15 -6.79 0.27
CA PHE A 52 -5.12 -6.16 -0.61
C PHE A 52 -4.92 -6.70 -2.04
N PRO A 53 -5.99 -7.09 -2.75
CA PRO A 53 -5.90 -7.81 -4.03
C PRO A 53 -5.62 -6.86 -5.20
N LEU A 54 -4.45 -6.22 -5.17
CA LEU A 54 -3.88 -5.49 -6.29
C LEU A 54 -2.42 -5.85 -6.44
N ARG A 55 -1.87 -5.58 -7.62
CA ARG A 55 -0.43 -5.68 -7.85
C ARG A 55 0.15 -4.29 -7.98
N ALA A 56 1.13 -3.99 -7.15
CA ALA A 56 1.93 -2.79 -7.23
C ALA A 56 3.39 -3.20 -7.46
N PHE A 57 3.92 -2.89 -8.63
CA PHE A 57 5.27 -3.24 -9.04
C PHE A 57 6.21 -2.07 -8.83
N VAL A 58 7.42 -2.36 -8.35
CA VAL A 58 8.53 -1.41 -8.28
C VAL A 58 9.42 -1.62 -9.50
N SER A 59 9.64 -0.56 -10.27
CA SER A 59 10.47 -0.57 -11.46
C SER A 59 11.51 0.56 -11.39
N ASN A 60 12.77 0.23 -11.68
CA ASN A 60 13.84 1.22 -11.82
C ASN A 60 14.37 1.18 -13.26
N LYS A 61 14.30 2.30 -13.98
CA LYS A 61 14.71 2.40 -15.40
C LYS A 61 14.12 1.28 -16.28
N GLY A 62 12.85 0.95 -16.03
CA GLY A 62 12.12 -0.09 -16.77
C GLY A 62 12.43 -1.53 -16.35
N SER A 63 13.28 -1.74 -15.34
CA SER A 63 13.60 -3.07 -14.80
C SER A 63 12.83 -3.33 -13.52
N TYR A 64 12.10 -4.45 -13.48
CA TYR A 64 11.37 -4.94 -12.30
C TYR A 64 12.32 -5.19 -11.11
N GLN A 65 11.97 -4.67 -9.93
CA GLN A 65 12.76 -4.78 -8.70
C GLN A 65 12.04 -5.54 -7.58
N GLY A 66 10.71 -5.57 -7.60
CA GLY A 66 9.91 -6.18 -6.55
C GLY A 66 8.46 -5.70 -6.55
N GLU A 67 7.71 -6.11 -5.55
CA GLU A 67 6.30 -5.76 -5.38
C GLU A 67 6.05 -5.04 -4.05
N ILE A 68 5.08 -4.13 -4.05
CA ILE A 68 4.53 -3.52 -2.83
C ILE A 68 3.27 -4.28 -2.45
N ILE A 69 3.28 -4.85 -1.26
CA ILE A 69 2.12 -5.49 -0.65
C ILE A 69 1.44 -4.46 0.24
N VAL A 70 0.13 -4.28 0.04
CA VAL A 70 -0.71 -3.43 0.89
C VAL A 70 -1.46 -4.32 1.87
N TRP A 71 -1.31 -4.07 3.16
CA TRP A 71 -1.94 -4.86 4.21
C TRP A 71 -3.24 -4.21 4.68
N ILE A 72 -4.31 -5.00 4.78
CA ILE A 72 -5.59 -4.60 5.37
C ILE A 72 -5.77 -5.24 6.74
N THR A 73 -6.23 -4.45 7.71
CA THR A 73 -6.64 -4.92 9.03
C THR A 73 -7.84 -4.11 9.53
N ALA A 74 -8.89 -4.79 9.98
CA ALA A 74 -10.17 -4.21 10.38
C ALA A 74 -10.76 -3.27 9.32
N GLY A 75 -10.62 -3.63 8.03
CA GLY A 75 -11.13 -2.82 6.92
C GLY A 75 -10.34 -1.54 6.63
N ARG A 76 -9.09 -1.44 7.11
CA ARG A 76 -8.23 -0.25 6.96
C ARG A 76 -6.87 -0.65 6.43
N VAL A 77 -6.19 0.24 5.71
CA VAL A 77 -4.77 0.05 5.37
C VAL A 77 -3.96 0.13 6.65
N SER A 78 -3.33 -0.99 7.04
CA SER A 78 -2.56 -1.13 8.27
C SER A 78 -1.06 -1.09 8.01
N GLY A 79 -0.62 -1.38 6.79
CA GLY A 79 0.78 -1.32 6.44
C GLY A 79 1.07 -1.46 4.96
N LEU A 80 2.32 -1.15 4.63
CA LEU A 80 2.91 -1.39 3.32
C LEU A 80 4.19 -2.20 3.53
N GLU A 81 4.42 -3.18 2.66
CA GLU A 81 5.62 -4.00 2.67
C GLU A 81 6.22 -4.06 1.26
N ILE A 82 7.55 -4.03 1.16
CA ILE A 82 8.24 -4.24 -0.11
C ILE A 82 8.86 -5.64 -0.14
N ALA A 83 8.41 -6.46 -1.07
CA ALA A 83 9.02 -7.74 -1.41
C ALA A 83 10.04 -7.56 -2.53
N TRP A 84 11.30 -7.31 -2.16
CA TRP A 84 12.40 -7.19 -3.11
C TRP A 84 12.70 -8.53 -3.78
N VAL A 85 12.96 -8.50 -5.08
CA VAL A 85 13.41 -9.66 -5.86
C VAL A 85 14.90 -9.57 -6.16
N SER A 86 15.50 -8.37 -6.14
CA SER A 86 16.93 -8.19 -6.34
C SER A 86 17.72 -8.36 -5.02
N ASP A 87 18.93 -8.91 -5.15
CA ASP A 87 19.87 -9.12 -4.03
C ASP A 87 20.42 -7.81 -3.42
N ALA A 88 20.18 -6.69 -4.09
CA ALA A 88 20.54 -5.35 -3.63
C ALA A 88 19.25 -4.55 -3.38
N PRO A 89 18.66 -4.60 -2.17
CA PRO A 89 17.51 -3.76 -1.85
C PRO A 89 17.92 -2.30 -2.09
N SER A 90 17.18 -1.60 -2.94
CA SER A 90 17.44 -0.18 -3.15
C SER A 90 17.28 0.58 -1.83
N TYR A 91 18.03 1.67 -1.66
CA TYR A 91 18.18 2.42 -0.40
C TYR A 91 16.91 3.19 0.03
N GLY A 92 15.78 2.51 0.20
CA GLY A 92 14.56 3.07 0.77
C GLY A 92 13.29 2.75 -0.01
N TRP A 93 12.22 3.45 0.35
CA TRP A 93 10.92 3.35 -0.31
C TRP A 93 10.97 3.94 -1.73
N PRO A 94 10.36 3.27 -2.73
CA PRO A 94 10.32 3.76 -4.09
C PRO A 94 9.54 5.06 -4.18
N GLN A 95 9.98 5.93 -5.09
CA GLN A 95 9.23 7.14 -5.44
C GLN A 95 7.95 6.77 -6.19
N PRO A 96 6.91 7.62 -6.15
CA PRO A 96 5.65 7.35 -6.84
C PRO A 96 5.79 7.00 -8.33
N GLU A 97 6.79 7.57 -9.02
CA GLU A 97 7.04 7.36 -10.45
C GLU A 97 7.67 5.99 -10.74
N GLU A 98 8.25 5.36 -9.72
CA GLU A 98 8.83 4.01 -9.77
C GLU A 98 7.78 2.92 -9.52
N ILE A 99 6.53 3.29 -9.19
CA ILE A 99 5.46 2.37 -8.83
C ILE A 99 4.44 2.26 -9.98
N ASN A 100 4.26 1.04 -10.49
CA ASN A 100 3.23 0.70 -11.47
C ASN A 100 2.12 -0.11 -10.79
N ILE A 101 0.86 0.15 -11.12
CA ILE A 101 -0.30 -0.45 -10.44
C ILE A 101 -1.17 -1.16 -11.45
N GLU A 102 -1.50 -2.42 -11.17
CA GLU A 102 -2.41 -3.24 -11.93
C GLU A 102 -3.49 -3.81 -11.00
N VAL A 103 -4.75 -3.65 -11.40
CA VAL A 103 -5.88 -4.28 -10.70
C VAL A 103 -6.10 -5.66 -11.29
N GLN A 104 -6.27 -6.66 -10.42
CA GLN A 104 -6.65 -8.01 -10.83
C GLN A 104 -8.15 -8.14 -11.07
#